data_AF-A0A6L3XPA7-F1
#
_entry.id   AF-A0A6L3XPA7-F1
#
_cell.length_a   1.000
_cell.length_b   1.000
_cell.length_c   1.000
_cell.angle_alpha   90.00
_cell.angle_beta   90.00
_cell.angle_gamma   90.00
#
_symmetry.space_group_name_H-M   'P 1'
#
loop_
_entity.id
_entity.type
_entity.pdbx_description
1 polymer ?
#
loop_
_entity_poly.entity_id
_entity_poly.type
_entity_poly.pdbx_seq_one_letter_code
_entity_poly.pdbx_strand_id
1 'polypeptide(L)'
;MVSSTSPATLRAKAGAIFRVTSGNFLEQFDFFLFGFYATYIAHTFFPASSEFASLMMTFAVFGAGFLMRPIGAIVLGAYIDKVGRRKGLIVTLSIMATGTFLIVLIPSYQSIGLWAPLLVLTGRLLQGFSAGAELGGVSVYLAEIATPGRKGFYTSWQSGSQQVAIMIAAAMGFALNVVLQESAIREWGWRIPFLFGCLIVPFIFFLRRKLEETEEFSARRHHLAMRQVFTTLLANWPVVVAGMLMVAMTTTAFYLITVYAPTFGKKVLMLSASDSLLVTLLVAVSSFIWLPVGGALSDRVRRKPVLIAMTLLALATSYPALT
;
A
#
# COMPACT_ATOMS: atom_id res chain seq x y z
N MET A 1 39.71 4.03 -15.17
CA MET A 1 39.81 3.30 -13.88
C MET A 1 38.41 2.94 -13.44
N VAL A 2 38.04 1.66 -13.53
CA VAL A 2 36.75 1.15 -13.07
C VAL A 2 36.77 1.22 -11.54
N SER A 3 35.96 2.09 -10.94
CA SER A 3 35.83 2.14 -9.49
C SER A 3 35.24 0.81 -9.01
N SER A 4 36.05 0.00 -8.35
CA SER A 4 35.60 -1.19 -7.63
C SER A 4 34.72 -0.74 -6.46
N THR A 5 33.41 -0.71 -6.68
CA THR A 5 32.43 -0.60 -5.60
C THR A 5 32.57 -1.83 -4.72
N SER A 6 33.13 -1.63 -3.53
CA SER A 6 33.23 -2.64 -2.49
C SER A 6 31.86 -3.30 -2.27
N PRO A 7 31.76 -4.64 -2.20
CA PRO A 7 30.47 -5.31 -2.04
C PRO A 7 29.80 -4.81 -0.76
N ALA A 8 28.71 -4.05 -0.93
CA ALA A 8 27.94 -3.55 0.21
C ALA A 8 27.61 -4.71 1.17
N THR A 9 27.94 -4.53 2.44
CA THR A 9 27.73 -5.56 3.48
C THR A 9 26.26 -5.96 3.53
N LEU A 10 25.96 -7.20 3.96
CA LEU A 10 24.59 -7.70 4.10
C LEU A 10 23.70 -6.73 4.91
N ARG A 11 24.29 -6.13 5.95
CA ARG A 11 23.66 -5.12 6.82
C ARG A 11 23.33 -3.83 6.07
N ALA A 12 24.19 -3.36 5.17
CA ALA A 12 23.91 -2.20 4.34
C ALA A 12 22.75 -2.44 3.36
N LYS A 13 22.71 -3.63 2.74
CA LYS A 13 21.63 -4.05 1.82
C LYS A 13 20.29 -4.21 2.54
N ALA A 14 20.28 -4.87 3.69
CA ALA A 14 19.08 -4.98 4.53
C ALA A 14 18.58 -3.60 4.99
N GLY A 15 19.50 -2.71 5.36
CA GLY A 15 19.18 -1.33 5.70
C GLY A 15 18.62 -0.53 4.51
N ALA A 16 19.05 -0.79 3.28
CA ALA A 16 18.49 -0.16 2.08
C ALA A 16 17.08 -0.67 1.77
N ILE A 17 16.85 -1.99 1.85
CA ILE A 17 15.52 -2.59 1.69
C ILE A 17 14.56 -1.99 2.72
N PHE A 18 14.92 -1.99 4.00
CA PHE A 18 14.10 -1.43 5.07
C PHE A 18 13.75 0.06 4.84
N ARG A 19 14.74 0.86 4.43
CA ARG A 19 14.55 2.29 4.10
C ARG A 19 13.48 2.49 3.04
N VAL A 20 13.54 1.71 1.98
CA VAL A 20 12.69 1.86 0.81
C VAL A 20 11.30 1.32 1.08
N THR A 21 11.20 0.17 1.74
CA THR A 21 9.92 -0.50 2.02
C THR A 21 9.15 0.12 3.18
N SER A 22 9.81 0.88 4.07
CA SER A 22 9.15 1.54 5.22
C SER A 22 7.97 2.44 4.85
N GLY A 23 8.08 3.17 3.74
CA GLY A 23 6.98 4.02 3.29
C GLY A 23 5.84 3.26 2.65
N ASN A 24 6.15 2.25 1.81
CA ASN A 24 5.13 1.35 1.28
C ASN A 24 4.41 0.60 2.42
N PHE A 25 5.14 0.22 3.48
CA PHE A 25 4.54 -0.31 4.71
C PHE A 25 3.53 0.68 5.30
N LEU A 26 3.90 1.94 5.50
CA LEU A 26 3.01 2.95 6.09
C LEU A 26 1.77 3.19 5.22
N GLU A 27 1.96 3.29 3.90
CA GLU A 27 0.86 3.45 2.95
C GLU A 27 -0.12 2.28 3.07
N GLN A 28 0.38 1.05 3.03
CA GLN A 28 -0.49 -0.11 3.16
C GLN A 28 -1.13 -0.17 4.55
N PHE A 29 -0.39 0.16 5.60
CA PHE A 29 -0.91 0.16 6.97
C PHE A 29 -2.15 1.05 7.08
N ASP A 30 -2.06 2.32 6.66
CA ASP A 30 -3.20 3.26 6.69
C ASP A 30 -4.33 2.88 5.72
N PHE A 31 -3.99 2.18 4.64
CA PHE A 31 -4.94 1.68 3.67
C PHE A 31 -5.77 0.52 4.25
N PHE A 32 -5.12 -0.49 4.83
CA PHE A 32 -5.77 -1.65 5.45
C PHE A 32 -6.56 -1.27 6.70
N LEU A 33 -6.05 -0.36 7.53
CA LEU A 33 -6.79 0.15 8.68
C LEU A 33 -8.14 0.77 8.27
N PHE A 34 -8.19 1.50 7.15
CA PHE A 34 -9.46 2.05 6.68
C PHE A 34 -10.45 0.98 6.28
N GLY A 35 -9.98 -0.10 5.63
CA GLY A 35 -10.81 -1.26 5.33
C GLY A 35 -11.31 -1.96 6.59
N PHE A 36 -10.43 -2.26 7.54
CA PHE A 36 -10.80 -2.97 8.78
C PHE A 36 -11.76 -2.17 9.66
N TYR A 37 -11.57 -0.85 9.73
CA TYR A 37 -12.42 0.04 10.51
C TYR A 37 -13.53 0.72 9.69
N ALA A 38 -13.79 0.27 8.45
CA ALA A 38 -14.74 0.90 7.54
C ALA A 38 -16.12 1.09 8.17
N THR A 39 -16.64 0.09 8.89
CA THR A 39 -17.96 0.17 9.56
C THR A 39 -18.00 1.28 10.62
N TYR A 40 -16.93 1.46 11.38
CA TYR A 40 -16.86 2.48 12.42
C TYR A 40 -16.66 3.88 11.83
N ILE A 41 -15.87 3.99 10.76
CA ILE A 41 -15.67 5.21 9.97
C ILE A 41 -16.99 5.65 9.32
N ALA A 42 -17.73 4.70 8.74
CA ALA A 42 -19.04 4.92 8.14
C ALA A 42 -20.01 5.54 9.16
N HIS A 43 -20.11 4.93 10.34
CA HIS A 43 -20.93 5.44 11.43
C HIS A 43 -20.52 6.85 11.90
N THR A 44 -19.21 7.15 11.91
CA THR A 44 -18.69 8.41 12.47
C THR A 44 -18.81 9.59 11.50
N PHE A 45 -18.60 9.37 10.20
CA PHE A 45 -18.46 10.45 9.21
C PHE A 45 -19.51 10.44 8.09
N PHE A 46 -20.17 9.30 7.84
CA PHE A 46 -21.11 9.13 6.74
C PHE A 46 -22.49 8.68 7.21
N PRO A 47 -23.17 9.40 8.13
CA PRO A 47 -24.49 9.00 8.57
C PRO A 47 -25.46 8.99 7.38
N ALA A 48 -26.19 7.89 7.24
CA ALA A 48 -27.16 7.66 6.18
C ALA A 48 -28.42 7.02 6.77
N SER A 49 -29.50 7.00 6.00
CA SER A 49 -30.76 6.35 6.39
C SER A 49 -30.64 4.84 6.59
N SER A 50 -29.60 4.20 6.05
CA SER A 50 -29.30 2.77 6.26
C SER A 50 -27.79 2.53 6.45
N GLU A 51 -27.45 1.50 7.24
CA GLU A 51 -26.06 1.05 7.44
C GLU A 51 -25.39 0.71 6.09
N PHE A 52 -26.15 0.08 5.20
CA PHE A 52 -25.69 -0.26 3.85
C PHE A 52 -25.26 0.99 3.05
N ALA A 53 -26.07 2.05 3.05
CA ALA A 53 -25.75 3.29 2.33
C ALA A 53 -24.51 3.98 2.92
N SER A 54 -24.39 4.00 4.25
CA SER A 54 -23.22 4.55 4.96
C SER A 54 -21.93 3.82 4.60
N LEU A 55 -21.98 2.49 4.56
CA LEU A 55 -20.85 1.65 4.19
C LEU A 55 -20.48 1.79 2.71
N MET A 56 -21.48 1.86 1.82
CA MET A 56 -21.28 2.14 0.39
C MET A 56 -20.59 3.48 0.14
N MET A 57 -20.99 4.56 0.83
CA MET A 57 -20.31 5.84 0.73
C MET A 57 -18.86 5.76 1.23
N THR A 58 -18.62 5.05 2.32
CA THR A 58 -17.27 4.84 2.87
C THR A 58 -16.37 4.09 1.88
N PHE A 59 -16.89 3.03 1.24
CA PHE A 59 -16.16 2.32 0.19
C PHE A 59 -16.03 3.12 -1.11
N ALA A 60 -16.99 3.98 -1.45
CA ALA A 60 -16.86 4.89 -2.59
C ALA A 60 -15.70 5.88 -2.36
N VAL A 61 -15.59 6.44 -1.15
CA VAL A 61 -14.46 7.28 -0.75
C VAL A 61 -13.14 6.50 -0.75
N PHE A 62 -13.16 5.25 -0.29
CA PHE A 62 -12.01 4.35 -0.37
C PHE A 62 -11.57 4.09 -1.82
N GLY A 63 -12.53 3.80 -2.70
CA GLY A 63 -12.36 3.60 -4.13
C GLY A 63 -11.81 4.84 -4.84
N ALA A 64 -12.29 6.03 -4.49
CA ALA A 64 -11.80 7.30 -5.03
C ALA A 64 -10.29 7.48 -4.77
N GLY A 65 -9.79 7.04 -3.61
CA GLY A 65 -8.35 6.99 -3.32
C GLY A 65 -7.55 6.16 -4.33
N PHE A 66 -8.09 5.01 -4.80
CA PHE A 66 -7.43 4.23 -5.86
C PHE A 66 -7.38 4.96 -7.19
N LEU A 67 -8.45 5.64 -7.58
CA LEU A 67 -8.50 6.43 -8.82
C LEU A 67 -7.48 7.56 -8.82
N MET A 68 -7.08 8.02 -7.63
CA MET A 68 -6.05 9.04 -7.48
C MET A 68 -4.63 8.51 -7.71
N ARG A 69 -4.41 7.19 -7.60
CA ARG A 69 -3.07 6.56 -7.75
C ARG A 69 -2.48 6.70 -9.17
N PRO A 70 -3.20 6.43 -10.28
CA PRO A 70 -2.64 6.66 -11.62
C PRO A 70 -2.22 8.12 -11.84
N ILE A 71 -3.05 9.06 -11.37
CA ILE A 71 -2.78 10.50 -11.49
C ILE A 71 -1.55 10.86 -10.65
N GLY A 72 -1.45 10.32 -9.43
CA GLY A 72 -0.26 10.40 -8.59
C GLY A 72 0.99 9.85 -9.25
N ALA A 73 0.91 8.65 -9.83
CA ALA A 73 2.02 8.01 -10.54
C ALA A 73 2.56 8.87 -11.67
N ILE A 74 1.68 9.53 -12.44
CA ILE A 74 2.07 10.39 -13.55
C ILE A 74 2.64 11.72 -13.05
N VAL A 75 1.92 12.43 -12.16
CA VAL A 75 2.28 13.78 -11.73
C VAL A 75 3.46 13.76 -10.75
N LEU A 76 3.35 12.99 -9.67
CA LEU A 76 4.42 12.89 -8.67
C LEU A 76 5.60 12.07 -9.20
N GLY A 77 5.38 11.08 -10.07
CA GLY A 77 6.47 10.35 -10.73
C GLY A 77 7.34 11.27 -11.58
N ALA A 78 6.73 12.07 -12.46
CA ALA A 78 7.46 13.05 -13.26
C ALA A 78 8.08 14.17 -12.41
N TYR A 79 7.45 14.56 -11.29
CA TYR A 79 8.06 15.46 -10.32
C TYR A 79 9.31 14.85 -9.68
N ILE A 80 9.25 13.60 -9.21
CA ILE A 80 10.39 12.85 -8.65
C ILE A 80 11.53 12.79 -9.67
N ASP A 81 11.21 12.50 -10.94
CA ASP A 81 12.18 12.42 -12.02
C ASP A 81 12.82 13.79 -12.35
N LYS A 82 12.18 14.90 -11.99
CA LYS A 82 12.71 16.26 -12.15
C LYS A 82 13.55 16.71 -10.95
N VAL A 83 13.07 16.49 -9.72
CA VAL A 83 13.69 17.05 -8.51
C VAL A 83 14.62 16.11 -7.75
N GLY A 84 14.63 14.83 -8.12
CA GLY A 84 15.41 13.80 -7.47
C GLY A 84 14.61 12.93 -6.52
N ARG A 85 15.07 11.68 -6.37
CA ARG A 85 14.40 10.63 -5.59
C ARG A 85 14.18 11.04 -4.14
N ARG A 86 15.20 11.62 -3.50
CA ARG A 86 15.14 12.04 -2.08
C ARG A 86 14.05 13.08 -1.84
N LYS A 87 14.08 14.20 -2.58
CA LYS A 87 13.10 15.28 -2.45
C LYS A 87 11.70 14.81 -2.81
N GLY A 88 11.59 14.03 -3.88
CA GLY A 88 10.34 13.46 -4.33
C GLY A 88 9.70 12.53 -3.28
N LEU A 89 10.45 11.58 -2.72
CA LEU A 89 9.96 10.70 -1.65
C LEU A 89 9.60 11.44 -0.36
N ILE A 90 10.27 12.56 -0.05
CA ILE A 90 9.88 13.41 1.08
C ILE A 90 8.51 14.07 0.82
N VAL A 91 8.29 14.59 -0.40
CA VAL A 91 7.01 15.21 -0.79
C VAL A 91 5.87 14.19 -0.77
N THR A 92 6.07 12.97 -1.30
CA THR A 92 5.03 11.93 -1.22
C THR A 92 4.68 11.62 0.23
N LEU A 93 5.69 11.39 1.07
CA LEU A 93 5.47 11.11 2.49
C LEU A 93 4.70 12.24 3.20
N SER A 94 5.03 13.50 2.91
CA SER A 94 4.32 14.65 3.47
C SER A 94 2.85 14.69 3.06
N ILE A 95 2.54 14.46 1.78
CA ILE A 95 1.17 14.41 1.27
C ILE A 95 0.38 13.29 1.94
N MET A 96 0.97 12.08 2.02
CA MET A 96 0.35 10.94 2.70
C MET A 96 0.07 11.25 4.17
N ALA A 97 1.07 11.79 4.89
CA ALA A 97 0.94 12.15 6.29
C ALA A 97 -0.20 13.15 6.52
N THR A 98 -0.29 14.20 5.70
CA THR A 98 -1.41 15.15 5.78
C THR A 98 -2.76 14.45 5.64
N GLY A 99 -2.89 13.51 4.70
CA GLY A 99 -4.12 12.73 4.55
C GLY A 99 -4.45 11.86 5.78
N THR A 100 -3.45 11.23 6.39
CA THR A 100 -3.64 10.41 7.60
C THR A 100 -4.01 11.28 8.81
N PHE A 101 -3.31 12.40 9.02
CA PHE A 101 -3.62 13.34 10.09
C PHE A 101 -5.02 13.92 9.98
N LEU A 102 -5.47 14.25 8.76
CA LEU A 102 -6.85 14.69 8.53
C LEU A 102 -7.83 13.64 9.08
N ILE A 103 -7.75 12.40 8.62
CA ILE A 103 -8.70 11.34 9.02
C ILE A 103 -8.76 11.13 10.53
N VAL A 104 -7.62 11.24 11.22
CA VAL A 104 -7.52 11.03 12.66
C VAL A 104 -8.10 12.19 13.47
N LEU A 105 -7.84 13.43 13.05
CA LEU A 105 -8.15 14.63 13.82
C LEU A 105 -9.54 15.19 13.52
N ILE A 106 -10.15 14.81 12.40
CA ILE A 106 -11.47 15.30 12.00
C ILE A 106 -12.55 14.90 13.05
N PRO A 107 -13.35 15.85 13.54
CA PRO A 107 -14.51 15.58 14.40
C PRO A 107 -15.61 14.78 13.68
N SER A 108 -16.52 14.16 14.44
CA SER A 108 -17.62 13.40 13.86
C SER A 108 -18.57 14.28 13.03
N TYR A 109 -19.39 13.64 12.18
CA TYR A 109 -20.43 14.34 11.42
C TYR A 109 -21.38 15.14 12.32
N GLN A 110 -21.65 14.66 13.53
CA GLN A 110 -22.50 15.37 14.49
C GLN A 110 -21.92 16.75 14.89
N SER A 111 -20.60 16.91 14.83
CA SER A 111 -19.93 18.16 15.22
C SER A 111 -19.79 19.16 14.08
N ILE A 112 -19.49 18.70 12.86
CA ILE A 112 -19.12 19.58 11.73
C ILE A 112 -19.95 19.33 10.45
N GLY A 113 -20.94 18.45 10.50
CA GLY A 113 -21.84 18.14 9.39
C GLY A 113 -21.10 17.61 8.16
N LEU A 114 -21.52 18.07 6.97
CA LEU A 114 -21.00 17.66 5.66
C LEU A 114 -19.50 17.92 5.46
N TRP A 115 -18.88 18.74 6.30
CA TRP A 115 -17.42 18.92 6.28
C TRP A 115 -16.67 17.65 6.67
N ALA A 116 -17.23 16.82 7.57
CA ALA A 116 -16.60 15.56 7.97
C ALA A 116 -16.34 14.61 6.78
N PRO A 117 -17.36 14.20 6.00
CA PRO A 117 -17.16 13.30 4.86
C PRO A 117 -16.31 13.96 3.76
N LEU A 118 -16.41 15.28 3.55
CA LEU A 118 -15.58 15.99 2.58
C LEU A 118 -14.09 15.94 2.95
N LEU A 119 -13.74 16.24 4.21
CA LEU A 119 -12.36 16.22 4.68
C LEU A 119 -11.78 14.80 4.71
N VAL A 120 -12.59 13.79 5.04
CA VAL A 120 -12.19 12.37 4.94
C VAL A 120 -11.92 11.99 3.48
N LEU A 121 -12.78 12.41 2.54
CA LEU A 121 -12.55 12.23 1.11
C LEU A 121 -11.26 12.92 0.66
N THR A 122 -11.04 14.18 1.04
CA THR A 122 -9.80 14.90 0.72
C THR A 122 -8.58 14.15 1.26
N GLY A 123 -8.62 13.69 2.51
CA GLY A 123 -7.54 12.89 3.10
C GLY A 123 -7.24 11.62 2.31
N ARG A 124 -8.27 10.91 1.85
CA ARG A 124 -8.13 9.70 1.03
C ARG A 124 -7.61 9.98 -0.37
N LEU A 125 -8.02 11.08 -0.99
CA LEU A 125 -7.47 11.51 -2.28
C LEU A 125 -5.99 11.86 -2.15
N LEU A 126 -5.58 12.58 -1.10
CA LEU A 126 -4.15 12.88 -0.86
C LEU A 126 -3.33 11.61 -0.66
N GLN A 127 -3.80 10.67 0.16
CA GLN A 127 -3.14 9.38 0.37
C GLN A 127 -3.01 8.58 -0.95
N GLY A 128 -4.10 8.49 -1.72
CA GLY A 128 -4.11 7.83 -3.02
C GLY A 128 -3.18 8.47 -4.04
N PHE A 129 -3.15 9.80 -4.09
CA PHE A 129 -2.24 10.56 -4.93
C PHE A 129 -0.77 10.27 -4.58
N SER A 130 -0.42 10.29 -3.29
CA SER A 130 0.93 9.95 -2.83
C SER A 130 1.33 8.51 -3.17
N ALA A 131 0.46 7.55 -2.87
CA ALA A 131 0.65 6.13 -3.10
C ALA A 131 1.01 5.79 -4.55
N GLY A 132 0.43 6.53 -5.51
CA GLY A 132 0.66 6.35 -6.94
C GLY A 132 2.13 6.39 -7.34
N ALA A 133 2.90 7.33 -6.79
CA ALA A 133 4.32 7.46 -7.10
C ALA A 133 5.22 6.58 -6.24
N GLU A 134 4.77 6.25 -5.03
CA GLU A 134 5.55 5.50 -4.05
C GLU A 134 5.75 4.04 -4.46
N LEU A 135 4.68 3.36 -4.89
CA LEU A 135 4.71 1.95 -5.29
C LEU A 135 5.67 1.67 -6.46
N GLY A 136 5.59 2.49 -7.51
CA GLY A 136 6.52 2.41 -8.64
C GLY A 136 7.95 2.75 -8.21
N GLY A 137 8.09 3.76 -7.35
CA GLY A 137 9.36 4.21 -6.81
C GLY A 137 10.15 3.12 -6.09
N VAL A 138 9.46 2.42 -5.19
CA VAL A 138 9.99 1.31 -4.38
C VAL A 138 10.39 0.12 -5.25
N SER A 139 9.54 -0.26 -6.21
CA SER A 139 9.79 -1.42 -7.07
C SER A 139 11.01 -1.23 -7.96
N VAL A 140 11.16 -0.03 -8.54
CA VAL A 140 12.33 0.34 -9.36
C VAL A 140 13.60 0.34 -8.50
N TYR A 141 13.58 1.00 -7.34
CA TYR A 141 14.75 1.08 -6.47
C TYR A 141 15.19 -0.31 -5.98
N LEU A 142 14.25 -1.18 -5.58
CA LEU A 142 14.55 -2.55 -5.17
C LEU A 142 15.18 -3.36 -6.32
N ALA A 143 14.75 -3.13 -7.56
CA ALA A 143 15.32 -3.77 -8.73
C ALA A 143 16.72 -3.24 -9.11
N GLU A 144 17.00 -1.96 -8.84
CA GLU A 144 18.30 -1.31 -9.05
C GLU A 144 19.36 -1.78 -8.05
N ILE A 145 19.02 -1.90 -6.76
CA ILE A 145 19.95 -2.37 -5.73
C ILE A 145 20.15 -3.89 -5.72
N ALA A 146 19.36 -4.63 -6.51
CA ALA A 146 19.39 -6.07 -6.53
C ALA A 146 20.70 -6.62 -7.12
N THR A 147 21.27 -7.62 -6.48
CA THR A 147 22.41 -8.36 -7.06
C THR A 147 22.00 -9.13 -8.32
N PRO A 148 22.91 -9.35 -9.28
CA PRO A 148 22.63 -10.12 -10.49
C PRO A 148 21.95 -11.47 -10.17
N GLY A 149 20.87 -11.78 -10.89
CA GLY A 149 20.10 -13.02 -10.71
C GLY A 149 19.24 -13.07 -9.44
N ARG A 150 19.08 -11.99 -8.67
CA ARG A 150 18.22 -11.94 -7.47
C ARG A 150 17.16 -10.84 -7.52
N LYS A 151 16.81 -10.34 -8.71
CA LYS A 151 15.88 -9.20 -8.84
C LYS A 151 14.51 -9.53 -8.25
N GLY A 152 13.98 -10.72 -8.48
CA GLY A 152 12.71 -11.21 -7.94
C GLY A 152 12.67 -11.20 -6.42
N PHE A 153 13.70 -11.76 -5.76
CA PHE A 153 13.81 -11.73 -4.30
C PHE A 153 13.80 -10.31 -3.74
N TYR A 154 14.58 -9.37 -4.31
CA TYR A 154 14.60 -7.99 -3.82
C TYR A 154 13.27 -7.29 -4.06
N THR A 155 12.66 -7.45 -5.24
CA THR A 155 11.35 -6.84 -5.53
C THR A 155 10.21 -7.42 -4.69
N SER A 156 10.30 -8.68 -4.25
CA SER A 156 9.29 -9.29 -3.38
C SER A 156 9.16 -8.61 -2.01
N TRP A 157 10.17 -7.87 -1.57
CA TRP A 157 10.10 -7.08 -0.34
C TRP A 157 9.14 -5.89 -0.43
N GLN A 158 8.80 -5.44 -1.65
CA GLN A 158 7.70 -4.50 -1.84
C GLN A 158 6.40 -5.12 -1.32
N SER A 159 5.96 -6.26 -1.85
CA SER A 159 4.80 -7.00 -1.33
C SER A 159 4.98 -7.49 0.11
N GLY A 160 6.19 -7.90 0.49
CA GLY A 160 6.49 -8.37 1.85
C GLY A 160 6.20 -7.30 2.90
N SER A 161 6.58 -6.06 2.64
CA SER A 161 6.26 -4.94 3.53
C SER A 161 4.77 -4.63 3.65
N GLN A 162 3.98 -4.94 2.61
CA GLN A 162 2.51 -4.85 2.68
C GLN A 162 1.95 -5.90 3.65
N GLN A 163 2.48 -7.13 3.61
CA GLN A 163 2.05 -8.17 4.53
C GLN A 163 2.42 -7.86 5.99
N VAL A 164 3.60 -7.31 6.22
CA VAL A 164 3.97 -6.82 7.57
C VAL A 164 3.02 -5.72 8.03
N ALA A 165 2.60 -4.83 7.14
CA ALA A 165 1.60 -3.80 7.45
C ALA A 165 0.25 -4.40 7.88
N ILE A 166 -0.23 -5.39 7.12
CA ILE A 166 -1.46 -6.13 7.45
C ILE A 166 -1.32 -6.85 8.80
N MET A 167 -0.19 -7.51 9.05
CA MET A 167 0.06 -8.22 10.31
C MET A 167 -0.01 -7.27 11.50
N ILE A 168 0.67 -6.12 11.43
CA ILE A 168 0.66 -5.14 12.52
C ILE A 168 -0.74 -4.52 12.68
N ALA A 169 -1.42 -4.17 11.58
CA ALA A 169 -2.78 -3.64 11.62
C ALA A 169 -3.78 -4.64 12.24
N ALA A 170 -3.71 -5.91 11.84
CA ALA A 170 -4.57 -6.97 12.36
C ALA A 170 -4.27 -7.27 13.84
N ALA A 171 -2.99 -7.35 14.23
CA ALA A 171 -2.58 -7.56 15.61
C ALA A 171 -3.03 -6.41 16.52
N MET A 172 -2.89 -5.15 16.07
CA MET A 172 -3.41 -3.98 16.80
C MET A 172 -4.93 -4.02 16.91
N GLY A 173 -5.64 -4.37 15.83
CA GLY A 173 -7.08 -4.50 15.87
C GLY A 173 -7.56 -5.60 16.81
N PHE A 174 -6.88 -6.75 16.81
CA PHE A 174 -7.17 -7.84 17.73
C PHE A 174 -6.95 -7.40 19.18
N ALA A 175 -5.81 -6.78 19.49
CA ALA A 175 -5.51 -6.28 20.82
C ALA A 175 -6.55 -5.25 21.30
N LEU A 176 -6.99 -4.33 20.44
CA LEU A 176 -8.04 -3.37 20.78
C LEU A 176 -9.38 -4.05 21.06
N ASN A 177 -9.76 -5.08 20.31
CA ASN A 177 -11.00 -5.84 20.53
C ASN A 177 -10.96 -6.70 21.81
N VAL A 178 -9.77 -7.05 22.30
CA VAL A 178 -9.60 -7.76 23.58
C VAL A 178 -9.64 -6.79 24.78
N VAL A 179 -9.06 -5.60 24.63
CA VAL A 179 -8.89 -4.64 25.73
C VAL A 179 -10.07 -3.69 25.88
N LEU A 180 -10.75 -3.33 24.79
CA LEU A 180 -11.85 -2.36 24.80
C LEU A 180 -13.19 -3.02 24.50
N GLN A 181 -14.25 -2.47 25.10
CA GLN A 181 -15.62 -2.79 24.73
C GLN A 181 -15.95 -2.26 23.32
N GLU A 182 -16.87 -2.93 22.62
CA GLU A 182 -17.26 -2.57 21.25
C GLU A 182 -17.79 -1.12 21.14
N SER A 183 -18.50 -0.64 22.17
CA SER A 183 -18.97 0.76 22.24
C SER A 183 -17.82 1.77 22.21
N ALA A 184 -16.78 1.53 23.01
CA ALA A 184 -15.59 2.39 23.04
C ALA A 184 -14.81 2.36 21.72
N ILE A 185 -14.72 1.18 21.08
CA ILE A 185 -14.11 1.05 19.75
C ILE A 185 -14.89 1.88 18.72
N ARG A 186 -16.23 1.81 18.76
CA ARG A 186 -17.13 2.53 17.85
C ARG A 186 -17.05 4.05 18.00
N GLU A 187 -16.90 4.54 19.22
CA GLU A 187 -16.83 5.99 19.49
C GLU A 187 -15.48 6.59 19.11
N TRP A 188 -14.37 5.98 19.57
CA TRP A 188 -13.05 6.61 19.42
C TRP A 188 -11.89 5.61 19.27
N GLY A 189 -12.02 4.38 19.77
CA GLY A 189 -10.93 3.40 19.80
C GLY A 189 -10.38 3.06 18.41
N TRP A 190 -11.22 3.11 17.37
CA TRP A 190 -10.79 2.91 15.99
C TRP A 190 -9.74 3.93 15.49
N ARG A 191 -9.60 5.10 16.15
CA ARG A 191 -8.58 6.11 15.81
C ARG A 191 -7.18 5.76 16.30
N ILE A 192 -7.04 4.89 17.31
CA ILE A 192 -5.75 4.54 17.93
C ILE A 192 -4.75 3.95 16.92
N PRO A 193 -5.11 2.98 16.05
CA PRO A 193 -4.17 2.46 15.07
C PRO A 193 -3.72 3.49 14.05
N PHE A 194 -4.60 4.41 13.65
CA PHE A 194 -4.23 5.50 12.74
C PHE A 194 -3.29 6.52 13.42
N LEU A 195 -3.49 6.81 14.72
CA LEU A 195 -2.54 7.61 15.50
C LEU A 195 -1.16 6.97 15.52
N PHE A 196 -1.08 5.64 15.65
CA PHE A 196 0.18 4.92 15.55
C PHE A 196 0.82 5.07 14.16
N GLY A 197 0.02 5.02 13.09
CA GLY A 197 0.48 5.35 11.73
C GLY A 197 1.08 6.76 11.63
N CYS A 198 0.41 7.75 12.21
CA CYS A 198 0.92 9.13 12.29
C CYS A 198 2.25 9.23 13.06
N LEU A 199 2.46 8.45 14.12
CA LEU A 199 3.71 8.42 14.88
C LEU A 199 4.88 7.79 14.11
N ILE A 200 4.59 6.95 13.11
CA ILE A 200 5.61 6.35 12.24
C ILE A 200 6.11 7.36 11.19
N VAL A 201 5.29 8.34 10.80
CA VAL A 201 5.65 9.35 9.78
C VAL A 201 6.97 10.07 10.09
N PRO A 202 7.20 10.66 11.28
CA PRO A 202 8.47 11.34 11.59
C PRO A 202 9.68 10.41 11.50
N PHE A 203 9.53 9.14 11.89
CA PHE A 203 10.59 8.15 11.80
C PHE A 203 10.97 7.87 10.33
N ILE A 204 9.99 7.65 9.46
CA ILE A 204 10.23 7.47 8.02
C ILE A 204 10.79 8.76 7.40
N PHE A 205 10.34 9.92 7.85
CA PHE A 205 10.87 11.20 7.38
C PHE A 205 12.36 11.33 7.67
N PHE A 206 12.78 11.00 8.90
CA PHE A 206 14.19 10.98 9.28
C PHE A 206 14.99 9.96 8.45
N LEU A 207 14.40 8.80 8.19
CA LEU A 207 14.99 7.74 7.40
C LEU A 207 15.20 8.17 5.93
N ARG A 208 14.23 8.86 5.34
CA ARG A 208 14.28 9.43 3.98
C ARG A 208 15.26 10.60 3.85
N ARG A 209 15.47 11.37 4.92
CA ARG A 209 16.52 12.42 4.92
C ARG A 209 17.93 11.84 4.74
N LYS A 210 18.16 10.57 5.07
CA LYS A 210 19.48 9.90 4.97
C LYS A 210 19.65 9.05 3.70
N LEU A 211 18.70 9.09 2.77
CA LEU A 211 18.85 8.46 1.46
C LEU A 211 19.76 9.34 0.59
N GLU A 212 20.85 8.76 0.11
CA GLU A 212 21.70 9.34 -0.92
C GLU A 212 20.96 9.30 -2.27
N GLU A 213 21.21 10.29 -3.13
CA GLU A 213 20.68 10.26 -4.50
C GLU A 213 21.39 9.15 -5.27
N THR A 214 20.63 8.40 -6.09
CA THR A 214 21.19 7.32 -6.90
C THR A 214 22.15 7.89 -7.96
N GLU A 215 23.28 7.22 -8.20
CA GLU A 215 24.28 7.63 -9.20
C GLU A 215 23.67 7.81 -10.60
N GLU A 216 22.66 6.99 -10.95
CA GLU A 216 21.91 7.11 -12.20
C GLU A 216 21.10 8.42 -12.32
N PHE A 217 20.65 8.99 -11.19
CA PHE A 217 19.96 10.28 -11.20
C PHE A 217 20.94 11.44 -11.41
N SER A 218 22.08 11.42 -10.70
CA SER A 218 23.15 12.42 -10.85
C SER A 218 23.77 12.44 -12.25
N ALA A 219 23.75 11.31 -12.95
CA ALA A 219 24.23 11.20 -14.33
C ALA A 219 23.24 11.70 -15.40
N ARG A 220 21.94 11.88 -15.07
CA ARG A 220 20.92 12.34 -16.04
C ARG A 220 20.98 13.86 -16.22
N ARG A 221 21.54 14.30 -17.35
CA ARG A 221 21.61 15.72 -17.75
C ARG A 221 20.30 16.33 -18.27
N HIS A 222 19.31 15.50 -18.64
CA HIS A 222 18.02 15.98 -19.17
C HIS A 222 16.86 15.60 -18.26
N HIS A 223 16.12 16.63 -17.83
CA HIS A 223 14.90 16.47 -17.05
C HIS A 223 13.74 16.47 -18.05
N LEU A 224 12.98 15.37 -18.11
CA LEU A 224 11.85 15.29 -19.03
C LEU A 224 10.75 16.26 -18.57
N ALA A 225 10.23 17.06 -19.51
CA ALA A 225 9.06 17.88 -19.23
C ALA A 225 7.82 16.98 -19.06
N MET A 226 6.84 17.40 -18.23
CA MET A 226 5.57 16.68 -18.05
C MET A 226 4.93 16.26 -19.39
N ARG A 227 4.97 17.17 -20.38
CA ARG A 227 4.43 16.92 -21.72
C ARG A 227 5.10 15.71 -22.38
N GLN A 228 6.41 15.54 -22.21
CA GLN A 228 7.16 14.41 -22.77
C GLN A 228 6.74 13.09 -22.12
N VAL A 229 6.54 13.06 -20.79
CA VAL A 229 6.06 11.88 -20.06
C VAL A 229 4.70 11.42 -20.59
N PHE A 230 3.74 12.35 -20.76
CA PHE A 230 2.44 12.03 -21.35
C PHE A 230 2.54 11.55 -22.80
N THR A 231 3.36 12.19 -23.63
CA THR A 231 3.54 11.74 -25.03
C THR A 231 4.16 10.35 -25.11
N THR A 232 5.11 10.02 -24.23
CA THR A 232 5.73 8.68 -24.19
C THR A 232 4.74 7.62 -23.70
N LEU A 233 3.94 7.94 -22.68
CA LEU A 233 2.86 7.07 -22.20
C LEU A 233 1.84 6.77 -23.30
N LEU A 234 1.40 7.80 -24.03
CA LEU A 234 0.45 7.66 -25.13
C LEU A 234 1.05 6.90 -26.31
N ALA A 235 2.33 7.13 -26.64
CA ALA A 235 3.01 6.39 -27.70
C ALA A 235 3.17 4.90 -27.37
N ASN A 236 3.30 4.55 -26.08
CA ASN A 236 3.50 3.18 -25.60
C ASN A 236 2.28 2.60 -24.87
N TRP A 237 1.09 3.13 -25.13
CA TRP A 237 -0.14 2.72 -24.46
C TRP A 237 -0.42 1.20 -24.50
N PRO A 238 -0.08 0.43 -25.57
CA PRO A 238 -0.32 -1.02 -25.56
C PRO A 238 0.54 -1.75 -24.53
N VAL A 239 1.77 -1.29 -24.31
CA VAL A 239 2.68 -1.85 -23.30
C VAL A 239 2.17 -1.56 -21.90
N VAL A 240 1.65 -0.34 -21.68
CA VAL A 240 1.04 0.05 -20.41
C VAL A 240 -0.18 -0.82 -20.12
N VAL A 241 -1.07 -1.02 -21.10
CA VAL A 241 -2.25 -1.88 -20.96
C VAL A 241 -1.86 -3.34 -20.73
N ALA A 242 -0.90 -3.88 -21.47
CA ALA A 242 -0.41 -5.24 -21.24
C ALA A 242 0.16 -5.41 -19.83
N GLY A 243 0.95 -4.45 -19.35
CA GLY A 243 1.46 -4.43 -17.97
C GLY A 243 0.35 -4.38 -16.93
N MET A 244 -0.67 -3.53 -17.14
CA MET A 244 -1.85 -3.47 -16.27
C MET A 244 -2.58 -4.80 -16.21
N LEU A 245 -2.82 -5.45 -17.36
CA LEU A 245 -3.49 -6.76 -17.42
C LEU A 245 -2.68 -7.87 -16.75
N MET A 246 -1.34 -7.84 -16.86
CA MET A 246 -0.47 -8.80 -16.18
C MET A 246 -0.54 -8.69 -14.65
N VAL A 247 -0.77 -7.48 -14.13
CA VAL A 247 -0.85 -7.22 -12.68
C VAL A 247 -2.27 -7.35 -12.14
N ALA A 248 -3.29 -7.13 -12.99
CA ALA A 248 -4.70 -7.11 -12.61
C ALA A 248 -5.12 -8.36 -11.82
N MET A 249 -4.73 -9.55 -12.30
CA MET A 249 -5.04 -10.79 -11.61
C MET A 249 -4.43 -10.85 -10.21
N THR A 250 -3.15 -10.53 -10.08
CA THR A 250 -2.42 -10.60 -8.80
C THR A 250 -2.99 -9.61 -7.81
N THR A 251 -3.32 -8.40 -8.26
CA THR A 251 -3.94 -7.36 -7.44
C THR A 251 -5.34 -7.74 -6.99
N THR A 252 -6.19 -8.25 -7.89
CA THR A 252 -7.55 -8.67 -7.55
C THR A 252 -7.54 -9.83 -6.55
N ALA A 253 -6.73 -10.87 -6.79
CA ALA A 253 -6.60 -11.99 -5.86
C ALA A 253 -6.10 -11.53 -4.49
N PHE A 254 -5.11 -10.63 -4.46
CA PHE A 254 -4.58 -10.06 -3.23
C PHE A 254 -5.66 -9.33 -2.42
N TYR A 255 -6.40 -8.40 -3.03
CA TYR A 255 -7.43 -7.63 -2.32
C TYR A 255 -8.62 -8.50 -1.89
N LEU A 256 -8.99 -9.49 -2.70
CA LEU A 256 -10.04 -10.44 -2.33
C LEU A 256 -9.65 -11.25 -1.09
N ILE A 257 -8.42 -11.76 -1.04
CA ILE A 257 -7.92 -12.57 0.09
C ILE A 257 -7.63 -11.72 1.33
N THR A 258 -7.07 -10.51 1.17
CA THR A 258 -6.56 -9.73 2.32
C THR A 258 -7.52 -8.66 2.85
N VAL A 259 -8.37 -8.09 1.99
CA VAL A 259 -9.31 -7.01 2.38
C VAL A 259 -10.74 -7.53 2.48
N TYR A 260 -11.18 -8.36 1.54
CA TYR A 260 -12.57 -8.84 1.53
C TYR A 260 -12.79 -10.06 2.44
N ALA A 261 -11.86 -11.02 2.49
CA ALA A 261 -12.00 -12.22 3.33
C ALA A 261 -12.32 -11.94 4.82
N PRO A 262 -11.75 -10.92 5.50
CA PRO A 262 -12.15 -10.57 6.87
C PRO A 262 -13.61 -10.13 6.96
N THR A 263 -14.08 -9.36 5.97
CA THR A 263 -15.48 -8.91 5.88
C THR A 263 -16.41 -10.09 5.62
N PHE A 264 -16.04 -10.99 4.72
CA PHE A 264 -16.78 -12.22 4.42
C PHE A 264 -16.84 -13.15 5.65
N GLY A 265 -15.72 -13.33 6.36
CA GLY A 265 -15.68 -14.10 7.60
C GLY A 265 -16.66 -13.58 8.65
N LYS A 266 -16.72 -12.26 8.83
CA LYS A 266 -17.65 -11.63 9.78
C LYS A 266 -19.11 -11.68 9.33
N LYS A 267 -19.40 -11.36 8.07
CA LYS A 267 -20.79 -11.18 7.58
C LYS A 267 -21.45 -12.46 7.05
N VAL A 268 -20.68 -13.42 6.53
CA VAL A 268 -21.19 -14.66 5.93
C VAL A 268 -20.91 -15.87 6.82
N LEU A 269 -19.66 -16.03 7.27
CA LEU A 269 -19.29 -17.13 8.17
C LEU A 269 -19.67 -16.88 9.64
N MET A 270 -20.23 -15.69 9.94
CA MET A 270 -20.64 -15.27 11.28
C MET A 270 -19.53 -15.39 12.35
N LEU A 271 -18.27 -15.20 11.93
CA LEU A 271 -17.13 -15.18 12.83
C LEU A 271 -17.14 -13.92 13.71
N SER A 272 -16.58 -14.04 14.92
CA SER A 272 -16.33 -12.86 15.75
C SER A 272 -15.33 -11.91 15.07
N ALA A 273 -15.31 -10.64 15.48
CA ALA A 273 -14.34 -9.67 14.97
C ALA A 273 -12.90 -10.12 15.26
N SER A 274 -12.68 -10.68 16.45
CA SER A 274 -11.39 -11.20 16.91
C SER A 274 -10.92 -12.38 16.05
N ASP A 275 -11.80 -13.34 15.76
CA ASP A 275 -11.46 -14.51 14.94
C ASP A 275 -11.17 -14.11 13.49
N SER A 276 -11.96 -13.18 12.94
CA SER A 276 -11.74 -12.66 11.59
C SER A 276 -10.37 -11.98 11.46
N LEU A 277 -9.98 -11.18 12.45
CA LEU A 277 -8.67 -10.53 12.49
C LEU A 277 -7.53 -11.53 12.70
N LEU A 278 -7.72 -12.58 13.50
CA LEU A 278 -6.76 -13.65 13.69
C LEU A 278 -6.51 -14.43 12.39
N VAL A 279 -7.57 -14.81 11.66
CA VAL A 279 -7.45 -15.45 10.34
C VAL A 279 -6.68 -14.55 9.38
N THR A 280 -6.98 -13.25 9.37
CA THR A 280 -6.28 -12.26 8.55
C THR A 280 -4.78 -12.21 8.87
N LEU A 281 -4.44 -12.22 10.16
CA LEU A 281 -3.06 -12.26 10.63
C LEU A 281 -2.32 -13.52 10.15
N LEU A 282 -2.95 -14.70 10.26
CA LEU A 282 -2.38 -15.97 9.81
C LEU A 282 -2.17 -16.00 8.29
N VAL A 283 -3.12 -15.49 7.51
CA VAL A 283 -3.00 -15.35 6.06
C VAL A 283 -1.85 -14.41 5.69
N ALA A 284 -1.71 -13.28 6.39
CA ALA A 284 -0.63 -12.33 6.16
C ALA A 284 0.74 -12.92 6.50
N VAL A 285 0.86 -13.68 7.61
CA VAL A 285 2.09 -14.41 7.99
C VAL A 285 2.45 -15.44 6.92
N SER A 286 1.49 -16.25 6.49
CA SER A 286 1.70 -17.25 5.44
C SER A 286 2.17 -16.59 4.14
N SER A 287 1.49 -15.53 3.72
CA SER A 287 1.84 -14.78 2.51
C SER A 287 3.21 -14.13 2.61
N PHE A 288 3.57 -13.58 3.77
CA PHE A 288 4.89 -12.99 4.02
C PHE A 288 6.02 -14.01 3.85
N ILE A 289 5.81 -15.27 4.24
CA ILE A 289 6.79 -16.34 4.05
C ILE A 289 6.89 -16.74 2.58
N TRP A 290 5.75 -16.88 1.89
CA TRP A 290 5.72 -17.32 0.49
C TRP A 290 6.22 -16.27 -0.51
N LEU A 291 6.16 -14.98 -0.19
CA LEU A 291 6.58 -13.91 -1.09
C LEU A 291 8.10 -13.94 -1.43
N PRO A 292 9.03 -13.99 -0.46
CA PRO A 292 10.46 -14.15 -0.76
C PRO A 292 10.78 -15.47 -1.46
N VAL A 293 10.07 -16.55 -1.11
CA VAL A 293 10.24 -17.86 -1.74
C VAL A 293 9.82 -17.79 -3.21
N GLY A 294 8.66 -17.21 -3.51
CA GLY A 294 8.17 -16.97 -4.86
C GLY A 294 9.08 -16.04 -5.67
N GLY A 295 9.61 -15.00 -5.03
CA GLY A 295 10.60 -14.10 -5.63
C GLY A 295 11.88 -14.85 -6.04
N ALA A 296 12.41 -15.69 -5.15
CA ALA A 296 13.60 -16.50 -5.43
C ALA A 296 13.34 -17.61 -6.47
N LEU A 297 12.14 -18.20 -6.48
CA LEU A 297 11.74 -19.19 -7.49
C LEU A 297 11.64 -18.55 -8.88
N SER A 298 11.08 -17.34 -8.97
CA SER A 298 10.98 -16.55 -10.20
C SER A 298 12.36 -16.20 -10.78
N ASP A 299 13.34 -15.95 -9.90
CA ASP A 299 14.72 -15.74 -10.29
C ASP A 299 15.39 -17.01 -10.86
N ARG A 300 14.98 -18.20 -10.43
CA ARG A 300 15.53 -19.49 -10.90
C ARG A 300 14.85 -20.04 -12.16
N VAL A 301 13.52 -20.00 -12.23
CA VAL A 301 12.71 -20.73 -13.24
C VAL A 301 12.28 -19.83 -14.42
N ARG A 302 12.73 -18.57 -14.43
CA ARG A 302 12.26 -17.48 -15.29
C ARG A 302 10.84 -17.04 -14.94
N ARG A 303 10.53 -15.77 -15.20
CA ARG A 303 9.29 -15.12 -14.71
C ARG A 303 8.01 -15.61 -15.40
N LYS A 304 8.06 -15.85 -16.72
CA LYS A 304 6.88 -16.19 -17.53
C LYS A 304 6.23 -17.52 -17.15
N PRO A 305 6.97 -18.64 -16.99
CA PRO A 305 6.37 -19.91 -16.55
C PRO A 305 5.72 -19.82 -15.17
N VAL A 306 6.35 -19.11 -14.24
CA VAL A 306 5.83 -18.91 -12.87
C VAL A 306 4.50 -18.15 -12.90
N LEU A 307 4.41 -17.06 -13.67
CA LEU A 307 3.18 -16.28 -13.80
C LEU A 307 2.03 -17.10 -14.40
N ILE A 308 2.30 -17.90 -15.45
CA ILE A 308 1.29 -18.75 -16.09
C ILE A 308 0.82 -19.85 -15.12
N ALA A 309 1.75 -20.53 -14.46
CA ALA A 309 1.42 -21.60 -13.51
C ALA A 309 0.54 -21.10 -12.34
N MET A 310 0.91 -19.95 -11.75
CA MET A 310 0.10 -19.35 -10.68
C MET A 310 -1.26 -18.88 -11.18
N THR A 311 -1.34 -18.38 -12.41
CA THR A 311 -2.60 -17.97 -13.03
C THR A 311 -3.55 -19.15 -13.19
N LEU A 312 -3.06 -20.26 -13.76
CA LEU A 312 -3.85 -21.47 -13.94
C LEU A 312 -4.28 -22.08 -12.60
N LEU A 313 -3.39 -22.10 -11.61
CA LEU A 313 -3.69 -22.61 -10.27
C LEU A 313 -4.82 -21.80 -9.61
N ALA A 314 -4.74 -20.47 -9.67
CA ALA A 314 -5.78 -19.60 -9.14
C ALA A 314 -7.11 -19.76 -9.89
N LEU A 315 -7.12 -19.94 -11.21
CA LEU A 315 -8.35 -20.24 -11.96
C LEU A 315 -8.98 -21.57 -11.50
N ALA A 316 -8.16 -22.60 -11.31
CA ALA A 316 -8.61 -23.92 -10.86
C ALA A 316 -9.17 -23.89 -9.42
N THR A 317 -8.61 -23.07 -8.54
CA THR A 317 -9.04 -22.98 -7.13
C THR A 317 -10.14 -21.96 -6.88
N SER A 318 -10.38 -20.99 -7.79
CA SER A 318 -11.39 -19.94 -7.59
C SER A 318 -12.81 -20.48 -7.59
N TYR A 319 -13.13 -21.46 -8.46
CA TYR A 319 -14.46 -22.05 -8.53
C TYR A 319 -14.86 -22.76 -7.21
N PRO A 320 -14.09 -23.74 -6.69
CA PRO A 320 -14.46 -24.41 -5.44
C PRO A 320 -14.38 -23.52 -4.19
N ALA A 321 -13.68 -22.38 -4.24
CA ALA A 321 -13.60 -21.46 -3.11
C ALA A 321 -14.82 -20.53 -2.98
N LEU A 322 -15.60 -20.35 -4.06
CA LEU A 322 -16.74 -19.43 -4.13
C LEU A 322 -18.09 -20.14 -4.24
N THR A 323 -18.10 -21.47 -4.30
CA THR A 323 -19.28 -22.34 -4.29
C THR A 323 -19.36 -23.13 -2.99
#